data_AF-B5EEV3-F1
#
_entry.id   AF-B5EEV3-F1
#
_cell.length_a   1.000
_cell.length_b   1.000
_cell.length_c   1.000
_cell.angle_alpha   90.00
_cell.angle_beta   90.00
_cell.angle_gamma   90.00
#
_symmetry.space_group_name_H-M   'P 1'
#
loop_
_entity.id
_entity.type
_entity.pdbx_description
1 polymer ?
#
loop_
_entity_poly.entity_id
_entity_poly.type
_entity_poly.pdbx_seq_one_letter_code
_entity_poly.pdbx_strand_id
1 'polypeptide(L)'
;MFTGNQASPLERRHPILTGMAAGLVAGAVAGASERLLDRLVSKKQKRRDRKVREGSAHQVAGPRFASKLLGRRLDPQEKRRVNLAFGVVYGLGWGLIHGGLRKRFPVLARWGGLPFAIPFFFACDGVIAPALRLSPRLDRVPWQPSVKEMGNHIAWSAAAEWVHRLAARMR
;
A
#
# COMPACT_ATOMS: atom_id res chain seq x y z
N MET A 1 15.62 11.36 30.78
CA MET A 1 16.23 10.05 30.48
C MET A 1 15.37 9.33 29.44
N PHE A 2 15.77 9.34 28.17
CA PHE A 2 15.02 8.70 27.09
C PHE A 2 15.76 7.45 26.65
N THR A 3 15.31 6.28 27.11
CA THR A 3 15.87 4.99 26.73
C THR A 3 15.65 4.75 25.24
N GLY A 4 16.74 4.48 24.54
CA GLY A 4 16.73 4.17 23.12
C GLY A 4 15.79 3.02 22.82
N ASN A 5 14.96 3.19 21.79
CA ASN A 5 14.09 2.16 21.26
C ASN A 5 14.96 1.10 20.55
N GLN A 6 15.57 0.24 21.37
CA GLN A 6 16.33 -0.92 20.95
C GLN A 6 15.34 -1.94 20.39
N ALA A 7 15.49 -2.32 19.11
CA ALA A 7 14.68 -3.38 18.50
C ALA A 7 14.70 -4.65 19.39
N SER A 8 13.55 -5.30 19.60
CA SER A 8 13.45 -6.48 20.47
C SER A 8 14.16 -7.71 19.86
N PRO A 9 14.43 -8.78 20.65
CA PRO A 9 15.05 -10.00 20.15
C PRO A 9 14.30 -10.66 18.99
N LEU A 10 12.97 -10.56 18.93
CA LEU A 10 12.17 -11.12 17.82
C LEU A 10 12.32 -10.32 16.52
N GLU A 11 12.35 -8.98 16.60
CA GLU A 11 12.62 -8.14 15.43
C GLU A 11 14.09 -8.21 14.96
N ARG A 12 14.99 -8.66 15.86
CA ARG A 12 16.38 -9.03 15.54
C ARG A 12 16.49 -10.45 14.99
N ARG A 13 15.73 -11.42 15.53
CA ARG A 13 15.77 -12.84 15.16
C ARG A 13 15.09 -13.10 13.81
N HIS A 14 13.95 -12.47 13.55
CA HIS A 14 13.16 -12.72 12.33
C HIS A 14 12.68 -11.44 11.61
N PRO A 15 13.61 -10.54 11.25
CA PRO A 15 13.26 -9.24 10.65
C PRO A 15 12.49 -9.36 9.34
N ILE A 16 12.83 -10.37 8.54
CA ILE A 16 12.19 -10.64 7.25
C ILE A 16 10.75 -11.10 7.47
N LEU A 17 10.51 -12.05 8.37
CA LEU A 17 9.16 -12.55 8.67
C LEU A 17 8.26 -11.44 9.23
N THR A 18 8.78 -10.60 10.12
CA THR A 18 8.01 -9.45 10.64
C THR A 18 7.68 -8.46 9.52
N GLY A 19 8.62 -8.15 8.63
CA GLY A 19 8.36 -7.27 7.48
C GLY A 19 7.31 -7.86 6.53
N MET A 20 7.40 -9.15 6.21
CA MET A 20 6.42 -9.86 5.39
C MET A 20 5.02 -9.83 6.04
N ALA A 21 4.94 -10.17 7.32
CA ALA A 21 3.67 -10.15 8.06
C ALA A 21 3.07 -8.74 8.12
N ALA A 22 3.91 -7.72 8.38
CA ALA A 22 3.49 -6.32 8.39
C ALA A 22 2.91 -5.91 7.03
N GLY A 23 3.57 -6.29 5.93
CA GLY A 23 3.12 -6.02 4.58
C GLY A 23 1.78 -6.66 4.22
N LEU A 24 1.57 -7.93 4.59
CA LEU A 24 0.31 -8.64 4.34
C LEU A 24 -0.85 -8.06 5.14
N VAL A 25 -0.65 -7.83 6.43
CA VAL A 25 -1.67 -7.22 7.31
C VAL A 25 -2.00 -5.81 6.83
N ALA A 26 -0.99 -5.01 6.51
CA ALA A 26 -1.18 -3.67 5.98
C ALA A 26 -1.92 -3.67 4.64
N GLY A 27 -1.62 -4.61 3.75
CA GLY A 27 -2.35 -4.80 2.50
C GLY A 27 -3.83 -5.12 2.72
N ALA A 28 -4.14 -6.01 3.67
CA ALA A 28 -5.51 -6.32 4.04
C ALA A 28 -6.25 -5.10 4.64
N VAL A 29 -5.59 -4.35 5.53
CA VAL A 29 -6.14 -3.12 6.12
C VAL A 29 -6.39 -2.04 5.07
N ALA A 30 -5.45 -1.82 4.15
CA ALA A 30 -5.64 -0.89 3.04
C ALA A 30 -6.79 -1.31 2.12
N GLY A 31 -6.95 -2.61 1.85
CA GLY A 31 -8.09 -3.13 1.10
C GLY A 31 -9.43 -2.93 1.81
N ALA A 32 -9.47 -3.03 3.14
CA ALA A 32 -10.65 -2.71 3.94
C ALA A 32 -10.93 -1.20 3.98
N SER A 33 -9.87 -0.39 4.14
CA SER A 33 -9.93 1.07 4.09
C SER A 33 -10.49 1.57 2.76
N GLU A 34 -10.01 1.03 1.63
CA GLU A 34 -10.50 1.37 0.30
C GLU A 34 -12.01 1.10 0.17
N ARG A 35 -12.51 -0.03 0.69
CA ARG A 35 -13.96 -0.33 0.66
C ARG A 35 -14.75 0.64 1.54
N LEU A 36 -14.21 1.05 2.68
CA LEU A 36 -14.85 1.99 3.59
C LEU A 36 -14.89 3.39 2.97
N LEU A 37 -13.75 3.88 2.49
CA LEU A 37 -13.62 5.20 1.87
C LEU A 37 -14.44 5.27 0.58
N ASP A 38 -14.48 4.21 -0.21
CA ASP A 38 -15.31 4.16 -1.43
C ASP A 38 -16.81 4.29 -1.11
N ARG A 39 -17.29 3.85 0.06
CA ARG A 39 -18.70 4.06 0.48
C ARG A 39 -19.01 5.53 0.76
N LEU A 40 -18.02 6.31 1.15
CA LEU A 40 -18.16 7.75 1.42
C LEU A 40 -18.16 8.59 0.14
N VAL A 41 -17.77 8.01 -1.00
CA VAL A 41 -17.73 8.70 -2.29
C VAL A 41 -19.10 8.66 -2.99
N SER A 42 -19.62 9.83 -3.38
CA SER A 42 -20.89 9.94 -4.11
C SER A 42 -20.84 9.26 -5.50
N LYS A 43 -21.98 8.76 -5.99
CA LYS A 43 -22.09 8.18 -7.35
C LYS A 43 -21.65 9.17 -8.45
N LYS A 44 -21.96 10.47 -8.29
CA LYS A 44 -21.55 11.54 -9.21
C LYS A 44 -20.03 11.64 -9.30
N GLN A 45 -19.34 11.54 -8.16
CA GLN A 45 -17.89 11.53 -8.10
C GLN A 45 -17.30 10.26 -8.70
N LYS A 46 -17.81 9.07 -8.34
CA LYS A 46 -17.38 7.80 -8.96
C LYS A 46 -17.50 7.82 -10.49
N ARG A 47 -18.57 8.41 -11.02
CA ARG A 47 -18.76 8.56 -12.48
C ARG A 47 -17.75 9.53 -13.09
N ARG A 48 -17.39 10.60 -12.39
CA ARG A 48 -16.35 11.55 -12.83
C ARG A 48 -14.98 10.87 -12.84
N ASP A 49 -14.66 10.11 -11.80
CA ASP A 49 -13.39 9.41 -11.67
C ASP A 49 -13.21 8.37 -12.77
N ARG A 50 -14.27 7.63 -13.11
CA ARG A 50 -14.28 6.65 -14.21
C ARG A 50 -14.02 7.24 -15.60
N LYS A 51 -14.21 8.55 -15.80
CA LYS A 51 -13.86 9.21 -17.06
C LYS A 51 -12.35 9.42 -17.22
N VAL A 52 -11.62 9.41 -16.12
CA VAL A 52 -10.18 9.73 -16.08
C VAL A 52 -9.34 8.50 -15.77
N ARG A 53 -9.89 7.51 -15.05
CA ARG A 53 -9.23 6.23 -14.74
C ARG A 53 -10.25 5.08 -14.63
N GLU A 54 -9.88 3.88 -15.10
CA GLU A 54 -10.73 2.68 -15.00
C GLU A 54 -10.88 2.17 -13.56
N GLY A 55 -9.86 2.40 -12.73
CA GLY A 55 -9.78 1.99 -11.32
C GLY A 55 -8.55 2.62 -10.66
N SER A 56 -8.29 2.27 -9.39
CA SER A 56 -7.02 2.67 -8.76
C SER A 56 -5.84 1.94 -9.41
N ALA A 57 -4.64 2.51 -9.35
CA ALA A 57 -3.45 1.89 -9.92
C ALA A 57 -3.24 0.47 -9.40
N HIS A 58 -3.48 0.25 -8.10
CA HIS A 58 -3.37 -1.05 -7.46
C HIS A 58 -4.39 -2.09 -8.00
N GLN A 59 -5.59 -1.67 -8.40
CA GLN A 59 -6.62 -2.56 -8.95
C GLN A 59 -6.35 -2.98 -10.41
N VAL A 60 -5.62 -2.15 -11.16
CA VAL A 60 -5.35 -2.35 -12.58
C VAL A 60 -3.97 -2.99 -12.82
N ALA A 61 -3.02 -2.77 -11.91
CA ALA A 61 -1.63 -3.23 -12.02
C ALA A 61 -1.53 -4.73 -12.34
N GLY A 62 -2.04 -5.59 -11.45
CA GLY A 62 -1.94 -7.04 -11.60
C GLY A 62 -2.47 -7.52 -12.94
N PRO A 63 -3.76 -7.30 -13.26
CA PRO A 63 -4.36 -7.70 -14.52
C PRO A 63 -3.62 -7.18 -15.74
N ARG A 64 -3.13 -5.93 -15.71
CA ARG A 64 -2.40 -5.36 -16.83
C ARG A 64 -1.06 -6.03 -17.05
N PHE A 65 -0.30 -6.27 -15.98
CA PHE A 65 0.96 -7.00 -16.06
C PHE A 65 0.75 -8.42 -16.56
N ALA A 66 -0.22 -9.14 -16.01
CA ALA A 66 -0.51 -10.51 -16.41
C ALA A 66 -1.04 -10.61 -17.84
N SER A 67 -1.96 -9.72 -18.26
CA SER A 67 -2.42 -9.67 -19.67
C SER A 67 -1.27 -9.38 -20.64
N LYS A 68 -0.35 -8.47 -20.28
CA LYS A 68 0.81 -8.17 -21.11
C LYS A 68 1.77 -9.35 -21.20
N LEU A 69 2.01 -10.05 -20.07
CA LEU A 69 2.89 -11.21 -20.01
C LEU A 69 2.33 -12.41 -20.80
N LEU A 70 1.02 -12.65 -20.71
CA LEU A 70 0.35 -13.77 -21.36
C LEU A 70 -0.09 -13.49 -22.80
N GLY A 71 0.05 -12.25 -23.28
CA GLY A 71 -0.36 -11.85 -24.63
C GLY A 71 -1.88 -11.92 -24.88
N ARG A 72 -2.70 -12.07 -23.84
CA ARG A 72 -4.17 -12.20 -23.97
C ARG A 72 -4.94 -11.42 -22.91
N ARG A 73 -6.21 -11.19 -23.20
CA ARG A 73 -7.15 -10.65 -22.20
C ARG A 73 -7.44 -11.73 -21.16
N LEU A 74 -7.52 -11.29 -19.91
CA LEU A 74 -7.94 -12.11 -18.79
C LEU A 74 -9.45 -12.06 -18.64
N ASP A 75 -10.06 -13.20 -18.33
CA ASP A 75 -11.45 -13.26 -17.93
C ASP A 75 -11.65 -12.65 -16.51
N PRO A 76 -12.90 -12.40 -16.07
CA PRO A 76 -13.15 -11.80 -14.76
C PRO A 76 -12.60 -12.60 -13.56
N GLN A 77 -12.60 -13.93 -13.64
CA GLN A 77 -12.11 -14.80 -12.56
C GLN A 77 -10.58 -14.76 -12.49
N GLU A 78 -9.92 -14.77 -13.64
CA GLU A 78 -8.47 -14.60 -13.76
C GLU A 78 -8.02 -13.25 -13.25
N LYS A 79 -8.69 -12.17 -13.66
CA LYS A 79 -8.41 -10.81 -13.14
C LYS A 79 -8.47 -10.77 -11.62
N ARG A 80 -9.46 -11.44 -11.01
CA ARG A 80 -9.61 -11.49 -9.55
C ARG A 80 -8.46 -12.26 -8.89
N ARG A 81 -8.07 -13.42 -9.44
CA ARG A 81 -6.94 -14.21 -8.92
C ARG A 81 -5.61 -13.47 -9.05
N VAL A 82 -5.36 -12.86 -10.21
CA VAL A 82 -4.16 -12.06 -10.45
C VAL A 82 -4.11 -10.84 -9.55
N ASN A 83 -5.23 -10.14 -9.32
CA ASN A 83 -5.27 -9.01 -8.38
C ASN A 83 -4.93 -9.44 -6.95
N LEU A 84 -5.43 -10.61 -6.52
CA LEU A 84 -5.09 -11.15 -5.20
C LEU A 84 -3.60 -11.49 -5.11
N ALA A 85 -3.06 -12.21 -6.10
CA ALA A 85 -1.65 -12.58 -6.14
C ALA A 85 -0.74 -11.33 -6.18
N PHE A 86 -1.09 -10.34 -7.00
CA PHE A 86 -0.41 -9.06 -7.07
C PHE A 86 -0.44 -8.36 -5.70
N GLY A 87 -1.60 -8.29 -5.04
CA GLY A 87 -1.73 -7.70 -3.71
C GLY A 87 -0.86 -8.38 -2.65
N VAL A 88 -0.72 -9.72 -2.72
CA VAL A 88 0.17 -10.47 -1.82
C VAL A 88 1.64 -10.13 -2.09
N VAL A 89 2.09 -10.22 -3.35
CA VAL A 89 3.49 -9.92 -3.72
C VAL A 89 3.83 -8.46 -3.42
N TYR A 90 2.93 -7.55 -3.75
CA TYR A 90 3.05 -6.13 -3.48
C TYR A 90 3.13 -5.86 -1.97
N GLY A 91 2.24 -6.47 -1.18
CA GLY A 91 2.25 -6.38 0.28
C GLY A 91 3.56 -6.88 0.88
N LEU A 92 4.02 -8.07 0.50
CA LEU A 92 5.30 -8.63 0.93
C LEU A 92 6.47 -7.70 0.62
N GLY A 93 6.58 -7.24 -0.63
CA GLY A 93 7.66 -6.37 -1.07
C GLY A 93 7.71 -5.06 -0.29
N TRP A 94 6.57 -4.36 -0.19
CA TRP A 94 6.50 -3.10 0.55
C TRP A 94 6.65 -3.28 2.05
N GLY A 95 6.20 -4.41 2.62
CA GLY A 95 6.43 -4.74 4.02
C GLY A 95 7.92 -4.89 4.35
N LEU A 96 8.69 -5.54 3.47
CA LEU A 96 10.15 -5.63 3.61
C LEU A 96 10.83 -4.26 3.48
N ILE A 97 10.42 -3.45 2.50
CA ILE A 97 10.94 -2.09 2.30
C ILE A 97 10.65 -1.23 3.55
N HIS A 98 9.42 -1.24 4.05
CA HIS A 98 9.02 -0.52 5.26
C HIS A 98 9.82 -1.00 6.48
N GLY A 99 9.98 -2.32 6.66
CA GLY A 99 10.80 -2.92 7.72
C GLY A 99 12.26 -2.48 7.67
N GLY A 100 12.84 -2.32 6.48
CA GLY A 100 14.18 -1.76 6.29
C GLY A 100 14.25 -0.27 6.63
N LEU A 101 13.30 0.52 6.10
CA LEU A 101 13.25 1.97 6.31
C LEU A 101 13.06 2.34 7.79
N ARG A 102 12.18 1.65 8.51
CA ARG A 102 11.96 1.93 9.94
C ARG A 102 13.19 1.66 10.79
N LYS A 103 14.01 0.66 10.41
CA LYS A 103 15.28 0.35 11.08
C LYS A 103 16.34 1.41 10.79
N ARG A 104 16.38 1.90 9.55
CA ARG A 104 17.31 2.97 9.13
C ARG A 104 16.93 4.32 9.73
N PHE A 105 15.64 4.61 9.86
CA PHE A 105 15.10 5.89 10.32
C PHE A 105 14.17 5.71 11.54
N PRO A 106 14.70 5.28 12.70
CA PRO A 106 13.89 4.95 13.87
C PRO A 106 13.13 6.14 14.45
N VAL A 107 13.59 7.37 14.20
CA VAL A 107 12.89 8.60 14.60
C VAL A 107 11.56 8.76 13.87
N LEU A 108 11.46 8.34 12.61
CA LEU A 108 10.24 8.42 11.80
C LEU A 108 9.22 7.36 12.24
N ALA A 109 9.69 6.18 12.62
CA ALA A 109 8.85 5.10 13.12
C ALA A 109 8.07 5.49 14.38
N ARG A 110 8.59 6.42 15.21
CA ARG A 110 7.94 6.89 16.45
C ARG A 110 6.55 7.50 16.20
N TRP A 111 6.32 8.07 15.02
CA TRP A 111 5.09 8.75 14.63
C TRP A 111 4.04 7.83 13.99
N GLY A 112 4.00 6.55 14.40
CA GLY A 112 2.97 5.59 13.99
C GLY A 112 2.94 5.29 12.48
N GLY A 113 4.06 5.46 11.79
CA GLY A 113 4.17 5.17 10.35
C GLY A 113 3.70 6.31 9.44
N LEU A 114 3.14 7.40 9.98
CA LEU A 114 2.64 8.54 9.18
C LEU A 114 3.72 9.18 8.28
N PRO A 115 4.97 9.39 8.74
CA PRO A 115 6.00 9.98 7.88
C PRO A 115 6.38 9.09 6.68
N PHE A 116 6.04 7.80 6.71
CA PHE A 116 6.25 6.91 5.56
C PHE A 116 5.09 6.99 4.57
N ALA A 117 3.86 7.29 5.01
CA ALA A 117 2.67 7.28 4.16
C ALA A 117 2.72 8.33 3.03
N ILE A 118 3.12 9.57 3.35
CA ILE A 118 3.11 10.67 2.37
C ILE A 118 4.15 10.44 1.25
N PRO A 119 5.44 10.18 1.56
CA PRO A 119 6.41 9.84 0.52
C PRO A 119 6.03 8.58 -0.25
N PHE A 120 5.44 7.58 0.43
CA PHE A 120 4.99 6.35 -0.22
C PHE A 120 3.88 6.60 -1.23
N PHE A 121 2.90 7.44 -0.90
CA PHE A 121 1.86 7.88 -1.83
C PHE A 121 2.47 8.59 -3.04
N PHE A 122 3.35 9.58 -2.85
CA PHE A 122 3.94 10.29 -3.98
C PHE A 122 4.84 9.39 -4.83
N ALA A 123 5.60 8.48 -4.22
CA ALA A 123 6.39 7.50 -4.94
C ALA A 123 5.50 6.57 -5.78
N CYS A 124 4.43 6.02 -5.21
CA CYS A 124 3.57 5.07 -5.91
C CYS A 124 2.63 5.74 -6.90
N ASP A 125 1.79 6.65 -6.43
CA ASP A 125 0.71 7.25 -7.21
C ASP A 125 1.19 8.46 -8.02
N GLY A 126 2.24 9.14 -7.56
CA GLY A 126 2.83 10.29 -8.25
C GLY A 126 3.88 9.92 -9.30
N VAL A 127 4.64 8.84 -9.10
CA VAL A 127 5.79 8.49 -9.95
C VAL A 127 5.64 7.11 -10.60
N ILE A 128 5.57 6.05 -9.80
CA ILE A 128 5.64 4.66 -10.30
C ILE A 128 4.41 4.32 -11.16
N ALA A 129 3.20 4.55 -10.67
CA ALA A 129 1.99 4.22 -11.39
C ALA A 129 1.84 5.01 -12.71
N PRO A 130 2.10 6.33 -12.76
CA PRO A 130 2.15 7.07 -14.02
C PRO A 130 3.25 6.59 -14.97
N ALA A 131 4.47 6.32 -14.47
CA ALA A 131 5.57 5.81 -15.30
C ALA A 131 5.23 4.45 -15.95
N LEU A 132 4.53 3.59 -15.23
CA LEU A 132 4.03 2.30 -15.72
C LEU A 132 2.73 2.42 -16.53
N ARG A 133 2.23 3.64 -16.74
CA ARG A 133 0.96 3.96 -17.43
C ARG A 133 -0.25 3.29 -16.78
N LEU A 134 -0.18 2.98 -15.48
CA LEU A 134 -1.25 2.37 -14.67
C LEU A 134 -2.27 3.38 -14.18
N SER A 135 -1.87 4.63 -14.05
CA SER A 135 -2.71 5.77 -13.66
C SER A 135 -2.28 7.02 -14.42
N PRO A 136 -3.19 7.99 -14.65
CA PRO A 136 -2.78 9.35 -14.99
C PRO A 136 -1.92 9.97 -13.89
N ARG A 137 -1.20 11.03 -14.24
CA ARG A 137 -0.44 11.86 -13.29
C ARG A 137 -1.38 12.58 -12.30
N LEU A 138 -0.91 12.86 -11.09
CA LEU A 138 -1.73 13.44 -10.01
C LEU A 138 -2.35 14.81 -10.36
N ASP A 139 -1.70 15.60 -11.21
CA ASP A 139 -2.19 16.90 -11.70
C ASP A 139 -3.34 16.76 -12.73
N ARG A 140 -3.58 15.55 -13.24
CA ARG A 140 -4.64 15.23 -14.20
C ARG A 140 -5.84 14.55 -13.56
N VAL A 141 -5.74 14.14 -12.30
CA VAL A 141 -6.82 13.49 -11.56
C VAL A 141 -7.45 14.52 -10.61
N PRO A 142 -8.79 14.56 -10.46
CA PRO A 142 -9.40 15.37 -9.41
C PRO A 142 -8.78 15.05 -8.04
N TRP A 143 -8.65 16.06 -7.18
CA TRP A 143 -7.95 15.90 -5.90
C TRP A 143 -8.62 14.89 -4.96
N GLN A 144 -9.94 14.69 -5.08
CA GLN A 144 -10.71 13.84 -4.17
C GLN A 144 -10.29 12.35 -4.26
N PRO A 145 -10.20 11.73 -5.45
CA PRO A 145 -9.52 10.44 -5.63
C PRO A 145 -8.14 10.37 -4.98
N SER A 146 -7.30 11.40 -5.17
CA SER A 146 -5.95 11.42 -4.64
C SER A 146 -5.93 11.44 -3.11
N VAL A 147 -6.84 12.19 -2.47
CA VAL A 147 -7.00 12.18 -1.01
C VAL A 147 -7.52 10.83 -0.51
N LYS A 148 -8.43 10.19 -1.25
CA LYS A 148 -8.90 8.84 -0.93
C LYS A 148 -7.74 7.84 -0.96
N GLU A 149 -6.93 7.85 -2.02
CA GLU A 149 -5.76 6.97 -2.12
C GLU A 149 -4.71 7.29 -1.04
N MET A 150 -4.47 8.57 -0.71
CA MET A 150 -3.63 8.97 0.42
C MET A 150 -4.12 8.35 1.74
N GLY A 151 -5.44 8.32 1.97
CA GLY A 151 -6.05 7.63 3.11
C GLY A 151 -5.69 6.13 3.16
N ASN A 152 -5.68 5.45 2.01
CA ASN A 152 -5.26 4.05 1.92
C ASN A 152 -3.77 3.88 2.29
N HIS A 153 -2.89 4.80 1.87
CA HIS A 153 -1.46 4.77 2.22
C HIS A 153 -1.20 5.02 3.70
N ILE A 154 -1.98 5.92 4.31
CA ILE A 154 -1.95 6.17 5.76
C ILE A 154 -2.37 4.90 6.50
N ALA A 155 -3.50 4.29 6.10
CA ALA A 155 -4.00 3.07 6.71
C ALA A 155 -3.00 1.91 6.58
N TRP A 156 -2.38 1.75 5.40
CA TRP A 156 -1.33 0.77 5.15
C TRP A 156 -0.14 0.99 6.09
N SER A 157 0.41 2.21 6.13
CA SER A 157 1.63 2.51 6.89
C SER A 157 1.42 2.39 8.40
N ALA A 158 0.26 2.84 8.89
CA ALA A 158 -0.12 2.69 10.29
C ALA A 158 -0.26 1.22 10.70
N ALA A 159 -0.89 0.40 9.85
CA ALA A 159 -1.04 -1.03 10.09
C ALA A 159 0.32 -1.76 10.07
N ALA A 160 1.19 -1.45 9.11
CA ALA A 160 2.53 -2.02 9.03
C ALA A 160 3.33 -1.70 10.30
N GLU A 161 3.34 -0.43 10.72
CA GLU A 161 4.04 0.01 11.94
C GLU A 161 3.44 -0.63 13.20
N TRP A 162 2.13 -0.83 13.26
CA TRP A 162 1.48 -1.52 14.37
C TRP A 162 1.94 -2.98 14.50
N VAL A 163 2.02 -3.73 13.39
CA VAL A 163 2.53 -5.11 13.40
C VAL A 163 3.96 -5.16 13.93
N HIS A 164 4.82 -4.25 13.47
CA HIS A 164 6.18 -4.19 13.97
C HIS A 164 6.25 -3.86 15.47
N ARG A 165 5.39 -2.96 15.97
CA ARG A 165 5.32 -2.63 17.40
C ARG A 165 4.80 -3.79 18.24
N LEU A 166 3.84 -4.56 17.73
CA LEU A 166 3.37 -5.78 18.40
C LEU A 166 4.47 -6.84 18.44
N ALA A 167 5.15 -7.08 17.32
CA ALA A 167 6.28 -8.01 17.26
C ALA A 167 7.41 -7.59 18.21
N ALA A 168 7.59 -6.28 18.44
CA ALA A 168 8.55 -5.77 19.42
C ALA A 168 8.13 -6.02 20.88
N ARG A 169 6.82 -6.19 21.16
CA ARG A 169 6.27 -6.41 22.51
C ARG A 169 6.15 -7.88 22.88
N MET A 170 5.97 -8.77 21.90
CA MET A 170 6.02 -10.21 22.11
C MET A 170 7.47 -10.57 22.48
N ARG A 171 7.66 -11.16 23.65
CA ARG A 171 8.95 -11.60 24.21
C ARG A 171 9.20 -13.05 23.81
#